data_AF-A0A967MW10-F1
#
_entry.id   AF-A0A967MW10-F1
#
_cell.length_a   1.000
_cell.length_b   1.000
_cell.length_c   1.000
_cell.angle_alpha   90.00
_cell.angle_beta   90.00
_cell.angle_gamma   90.00
#
_symmetry.space_group_name_H-M   'P 1'
#
loop_
_entity.id
_entity.type
_entity.pdbx_description
1 polymer ?
#
loop_
_entity_poly.entity_id
_entity_poly.type
_entity_poly.pdbx_seq_one_letter_code
_entity_poly.pdbx_strand_id
1 'polypeptide(L)'
;MTDAPELFERDSYFTTIERQFALRRGGPLMLSPRDWQRVERWQKKGIPLDAVLRGINAAFDHHDLLGDTTRRINSLSYCEPHVDAAWQEQRELAAAQGTSDRDDPAREHLLMVASTCR
;
A
#
# COMPACT_ATOMS: atom_id res chain seq x y z
N MET A 1 -28.36 -20.91 -5.37
CA MET A 1 -27.90 -20.75 -3.97
C MET A 1 -26.39 -21.01 -3.92
N THR A 2 -25.65 -20.10 -4.55
CA THR A 2 -24.19 -19.85 -4.58
C THR A 2 -24.15 -18.49 -5.31
N ASP A 3 -23.48 -17.43 -4.87
CA ASP A 3 -22.10 -17.29 -4.42
C ASP A 3 -21.99 -15.91 -3.73
N ALA A 4 -21.61 -15.84 -2.44
CA ALA A 4 -21.35 -14.58 -1.73
C ALA A 4 -19.89 -14.38 -1.24
N PRO A 5 -18.83 -14.89 -1.91
CA PRO A 5 -17.45 -14.63 -1.50
C PRO A 5 -16.96 -13.23 -1.88
N GLU A 6 -17.51 -12.56 -2.91
CA GLU A 6 -17.03 -11.23 -3.33
C GLU A 6 -17.37 -10.08 -2.37
N LEU A 7 -18.42 -10.25 -1.55
CA LEU A 7 -18.82 -9.19 -0.62
C LEU A 7 -17.85 -9.07 0.56
N PHE A 8 -17.41 -10.20 1.12
CA PHE A 8 -16.51 -10.22 2.29
C PHE A 8 -15.09 -9.75 1.98
N GLU A 9 -14.60 -9.93 0.75
CA GLU A 9 -13.25 -9.50 0.36
C GLU A 9 -13.18 -7.99 0.09
N ARG A 10 -14.27 -7.42 -0.45
CA ARG A 10 -14.44 -5.96 -0.53
C ARG A 10 -14.50 -5.33 0.86
N ASP A 11 -15.28 -5.95 1.76
CA ASP A 11 -15.41 -5.46 3.13
C ASP A 11 -14.03 -5.38 3.80
N SER A 12 -13.11 -6.31 3.53
CA SER A 12 -11.73 -6.25 4.05
C SER A 12 -10.95 -5.00 3.60
N TYR A 13 -10.95 -4.65 2.30
CA TYR A 13 -10.18 -3.50 1.80
C TYR A 13 -10.68 -2.18 2.40
N PHE A 14 -11.98 -1.95 2.30
CA PHE A 14 -12.59 -0.70 2.75
C PHE A 14 -12.58 -0.57 4.29
N THR A 15 -13.02 -1.61 5.01
CA THR A 15 -13.07 -1.58 6.48
C THR A 15 -11.67 -1.50 7.09
N THR A 16 -10.65 -2.12 6.48
CA THR A 16 -9.27 -2.00 6.99
C THR A 16 -8.74 -0.57 6.81
N ILE A 17 -9.01 0.06 5.67
CA ILE A 17 -8.62 1.47 5.42
C ILE A 17 -9.33 2.40 6.41
N GLU A 18 -10.64 2.26 6.59
CA GLU A 18 -11.40 3.06 7.55
C GLU A 18 -10.87 2.87 8.98
N ARG A 19 -10.66 1.63 9.41
CA ARG A 19 -10.11 1.31 10.74
C ARG A 19 -8.73 1.96 10.94
N GLN A 20 -7.84 1.86 9.96
CA GLN A 20 -6.51 2.44 10.05
C GLN A 20 -6.57 3.97 10.14
N PHE A 21 -7.41 4.60 9.34
CA PHE A 21 -7.60 6.05 9.37
C PHE A 21 -8.17 6.51 10.71
N ALA A 22 -9.18 5.81 11.24
CA ALA A 22 -9.77 6.11 12.54
C ALA A 22 -8.77 5.92 13.69
N LEU A 23 -7.94 4.87 13.63
CA LEU A 23 -6.85 4.61 14.58
C LEU A 23 -5.84 5.76 14.59
N ARG A 24 -5.28 6.13 13.43
CA ARG A 24 -4.27 7.21 13.34
C ARG A 24 -4.81 8.57 13.77
N ARG A 25 -6.10 8.84 13.51
CA ARG A 25 -6.74 10.09 13.95
C ARG A 25 -7.07 10.12 15.44
N GLY A 26 -7.11 8.97 16.12
CA GLY A 26 -7.42 8.89 17.55
C GLY A 26 -8.89 9.17 17.90
N GLY A 27 -9.84 8.85 17.01
CA GLY A 27 -11.25 9.06 17.30
C GLY A 27 -12.24 8.38 16.36
N PRO A 28 -13.48 8.08 16.81
CA PRO A 28 -14.49 7.33 16.07
C PRO A 28 -15.23 8.24 15.08
N LEU A 29 -14.62 8.51 13.93
CA LEU A 29 -15.33 9.09 12.78
C LEU A 29 -15.30 8.07 11.65
N MET A 30 -16.45 7.89 11.02
CA MET A 30 -16.59 7.18 9.76
C MET A 30 -15.99 8.02 8.63
N LEU A 31 -15.58 7.36 7.54
CA LEU A 31 -15.16 8.09 6.34
C LEU A 31 -16.32 8.95 5.80
N SER A 32 -16.01 10.15 5.32
CA SER A 32 -17.00 10.98 4.62
C SER A 32 -17.41 10.33 3.28
N PRO A 33 -18.59 10.63 2.71
CA PRO A 33 -18.98 10.09 1.39
C PRO A 33 -17.95 10.36 0.28
N ARG A 34 -17.22 11.48 0.37
CA ARG A 34 -16.14 11.82 -0.57
C ARG A 34 -14.91 10.94 -0.36
N ASP A 35 -14.59 10.61 0.88
CA ASP A 35 -13.50 9.69 1.21
C ASP A 35 -13.83 8.26 0.80
N TRP A 36 -15.09 7.83 0.93
CA TRP A 36 -15.56 6.55 0.38
C TRP A 36 -15.32 6.44 -1.13
N GLN A 37 -15.69 7.47 -1.89
CA GLN A 37 -15.39 7.53 -3.33
C GLN A 37 -13.89 7.47 -3.63
N ARG A 38 -13.04 8.01 -2.74
CA ARG A 38 -11.58 7.93 -2.90
C ARG A 38 -11.08 6.50 -2.72
N VAL A 39 -11.54 5.81 -1.68
CA VAL A 39 -11.19 4.39 -1.48
C VAL A 39 -11.66 3.55 -2.68
N GLU A 40 -12.85 3.83 -3.20
CA GLU A 40 -13.35 3.16 -4.41
C GLU A 40 -12.44 3.42 -5.63
N ARG A 41 -11.94 4.65 -5.80
CA ARG A 41 -10.97 4.96 -6.87
C ARG A 41 -9.65 4.20 -6.70
N TRP A 42 -9.13 4.09 -5.48
CA TRP A 42 -7.91 3.31 -5.23
C TRP A 42 -8.11 1.83 -5.54
N GLN A 43 -9.24 1.25 -5.14
CA GLN A 43 -9.59 -0.12 -5.49
C GLN A 43 -9.70 -0.32 -7.00
N LYS A 44 -10.42 0.57 -7.72
CA LYS A 44 -10.56 0.52 -9.18
C LYS A 44 -9.23 0.67 -9.92
N LYS A 45 -8.28 1.41 -9.36
CA LYS A 45 -6.91 1.55 -9.88
C LYS A 45 -6.03 0.31 -9.60
N GLY A 46 -6.49 -0.63 -8.78
CA GLY A 46 -5.71 -1.79 -8.36
C GLY A 46 -4.59 -1.46 -7.38
N ILE A 47 -4.76 -0.40 -6.57
CA ILE A 47 -3.77 -0.06 -5.53
C ILE A 47 -3.88 -1.09 -4.40
N PRO A 48 -2.81 -1.84 -4.08
CA PRO A 48 -2.84 -2.88 -3.06
C PRO A 48 -3.09 -2.27 -1.67
N LEU A 49 -3.73 -3.04 -0.79
CA LEU A 49 -4.11 -2.58 0.54
C LEU A 49 -2.89 -2.08 1.34
N ASP A 50 -1.76 -2.79 1.29
CA ASP A 50 -0.60 -2.37 2.08
C ASP A 50 -0.03 -1.02 1.60
N ALA A 51 -0.03 -0.72 0.30
CA ALA A 51 0.35 0.60 -0.20
C ALA A 51 -0.53 1.70 0.39
N VAL A 52 -1.85 1.49 0.45
CA VAL A 52 -2.77 2.45 1.05
C VAL A 52 -2.50 2.63 2.54
N LEU A 53 -2.32 1.54 3.28
CA LEU A 53 -2.05 1.61 4.73
C LEU A 53 -0.72 2.30 5.02
N ARG A 54 0.33 2.02 4.24
CA ARG A 54 1.62 2.71 4.34
C ARG A 54 1.51 4.19 4.03
N GLY A 55 0.79 4.55 2.97
CA GLY A 55 0.55 5.95 2.63
C GLY A 55 -0.23 6.71 3.70
N ILE A 56 -1.27 6.09 4.29
CA ILE A 56 -2.00 6.68 5.42
C ILE A 56 -1.04 6.94 6.59
N ASN A 57 -0.26 5.94 6.99
CA ASN A 57 0.69 6.11 8.09
C ASN A 57 1.71 7.22 7.80
N ALA A 58 2.32 7.22 6.62
CA ALA A 58 3.30 8.22 6.21
C ALA A 58 2.72 9.65 6.22
N ALA A 59 1.45 9.82 5.84
CA ALA A 59 0.79 11.12 5.89
C ALA A 59 0.64 11.64 7.33
N PHE A 60 0.20 10.77 8.25
CA PHE A 60 0.10 11.14 9.67
C PHE A 60 1.47 11.35 10.30
N ASP A 61 2.45 10.48 10.02
CA ASP A 61 3.82 10.62 10.53
C ASP A 61 4.44 11.95 10.07
N HIS A 62 4.25 12.32 8.80
CA HIS A 62 4.70 13.61 8.27
C HIS A 62 4.02 14.79 9.00
N HIS A 63 2.71 14.71 9.22
CA HIS A 63 1.97 15.73 9.95
C HIS A 63 2.43 15.86 11.40
N ASP A 64 2.68 14.74 12.08
CA ASP A 64 3.16 14.69 13.45
C ASP A 64 4.55 15.33 13.57
N LEU A 65 5.43 15.10 12.58
CA LEU A 65 6.75 15.74 12.49
C LEU A 65 6.69 17.25 12.31
N LEU A 66 5.68 17.78 11.61
CA LEU A 66 5.49 19.22 11.45
C LEU A 66 5.06 19.91 12.76
N GLY A 67 4.54 19.17 13.74
CA GLY A 67 4.13 19.69 15.04
C GLY A 67 2.92 20.62 15.01
N ASP A 68 2.16 20.67 13.91
CA ASP A 68 0.96 21.49 13.81
C ASP A 68 -0.20 20.82 14.57
N THR A 69 -0.39 21.21 15.83
CA THR A 69 -1.49 20.71 16.65
C THR A 69 -2.83 21.40 16.36
N THR A 70 -2.82 22.46 15.55
CA THR A 70 -4.02 23.27 15.26
C THR A 70 -4.86 22.68 14.15
N ARG A 71 -4.22 21.99 13.20
CA ARG A 71 -4.88 21.32 12.08
C ARG A 71 -4.91 19.82 12.34
N ARG A 72 -6.09 19.22 12.22
CA ARG A 72 -6.25 17.77 12.26
C ARG A 72 -6.44 17.24 10.85
N ILE A 73 -5.86 16.07 10.57
CA ILE A 73 -6.17 15.33 9.35
C ILE A 73 -7.59 14.76 9.47
N ASN A 74 -8.52 15.34 8.72
CA ASN A 74 -9.94 14.98 8.77
C ASN A 74 -10.46 14.28 7.49
N SER A 75 -9.64 14.16 6.45
CA SER A 75 -10.02 13.53 5.18
C SER A 75 -8.84 12.76 4.58
N LEU A 76 -9.16 11.68 3.87
CA LEU A 76 -8.19 10.90 3.08
C LEU A 76 -7.57 11.71 1.93
N SER A 77 -8.06 12.92 1.65
CA SER A 77 -7.45 13.80 0.65
C SER A 77 -6.04 14.21 1.03
N TYR A 78 -5.80 14.33 2.33
CA TYR A 78 -4.48 14.62 2.85
C TYR A 78 -3.53 13.41 2.65
N CYS A 79 -4.06 12.19 2.72
CA CYS A 79 -3.27 10.97 2.57
C CYS A 79 -2.99 10.60 1.10
N GLU A 80 -3.78 11.10 0.14
CA GLU A 80 -3.73 10.70 -1.27
C GLU A 80 -2.33 10.80 -1.90
N PRO A 81 -1.56 11.90 -1.74
CA PRO A 81 -0.19 11.97 -2.27
C PRO A 81 0.76 10.92 -1.67
N HIS A 82 0.59 10.59 -0.39
CA HIS A 82 1.42 9.61 0.29
C HIS A 82 1.07 8.18 -0.12
N VAL A 83 -0.20 7.90 -0.40
CA VAL A 83 -0.66 6.62 -0.96
C VAL A 83 -0.11 6.43 -2.37
N ASP A 84 -0.18 7.46 -3.22
CA ASP A 84 0.37 7.39 -4.57
C ASP A 84 1.89 7.13 -4.53
N ALA A 85 2.63 7.82 -3.65
CA ALA A 85 4.07 7.61 -3.46
C ALA A 85 4.39 6.18 -2.98
N ALA A 86 3.69 5.69 -1.95
CA ALA A 86 3.87 4.35 -1.42
C ALA A 86 3.57 3.27 -2.46
N TRP A 87 2.60 3.51 -3.35
CA TRP A 87 2.27 2.61 -4.46
C TRP A 87 3.34 2.62 -5.55
N GLN A 88 3.88 3.79 -5.92
CA GLN A 88 4.97 3.85 -6.91
C GLN A 88 6.22 3.12 -6.39
N GLU A 89 6.62 3.35 -5.14
CA GLU A 89 7.78 2.69 -4.53
C GLU A 89 7.66 1.16 -4.61
N GLN A 90 6.48 0.58 -4.34
CA GLN A 90 6.28 -0.87 -4.50
C GLN A 90 6.50 -1.35 -5.93
N ARG A 91 6.02 -0.59 -6.91
CA ARG A 91 6.16 -0.94 -8.32
C ARG A 91 7.61 -0.88 -8.76
N GLU A 92 8.35 0.09 -8.27
CA GLU A 92 9.80 0.23 -8.53
C GLU A 92 10.58 -0.92 -7.89
N LEU A 93 10.30 -1.26 -6.62
CA LEU A 93 10.92 -2.38 -5.93
C LEU A 93 10.60 -3.72 -6.61
N ALA A 94 9.37 -3.94 -7.05
CA ALA A 94 8.97 -5.13 -7.79
C ALA A 94 9.68 -5.22 -9.16
N ALA A 95 9.82 -4.10 -9.87
CA ALA A 95 10.55 -4.04 -11.13
C ALA A 95 12.04 -4.36 -10.95
N ALA A 96 12.68 -3.85 -9.89
CA ALA A 96 14.09 -4.10 -9.60
C ALA A 96 14.38 -5.57 -9.21
N GLN A 97 13.43 -6.25 -8.56
CA GLN A 97 13.55 -7.68 -8.26
C GLN A 97 13.38 -8.56 -9.51
N GLY A 98 12.53 -8.15 -10.45
CA GLY A 98 12.38 -8.84 -11.74
C GLY A 98 13.60 -8.73 -12.67
N THR A 99 14.47 -7.73 -12.48
CA THR A 99 15.72 -7.60 -13.25
C THR A 99 16.89 -8.35 -12.62
N SER A 100 16.89 -8.57 -11.30
CA SER A 100 17.99 -9.25 -10.60
C SER A 100 17.95 -10.79 -10.72
N ASP A 101 16.80 -11.39 -11.05
CA ASP A 101 16.68 -12.83 -11.33
C ASP A 101 17.11 -13.21 -12.77
N ARG A 102 17.14 -12.23 -13.69
CA ARG A 102 17.43 -12.48 -15.12
C ARG A 102 18.86 -12.15 -15.54
N ASP A 103 19.66 -11.57 -14.65
CA ASP A 103 21.03 -11.10 -14.93
C ASP A 103 22.02 -11.58 -13.85
N ASP A 104 21.94 -12.85 -13.44
CA ASP A 104 22.97 -13.52 -12.63
C ASP A 104 23.82 -14.48 -13.51
N PRO A 105 24.80 -13.96 -14.27
CA PRO A 105 25.76 -14.80 -15.00
C PRO A 105 26.73 -15.57 -14.07
N ALA A 106 26.73 -15.29 -12.76
CA ALA A 106 27.63 -15.94 -11.81
C ALA A 106 27.13 -17.34 -11.42
N ARG A 107 25.82 -17.59 -11.46
CA ARG A 107 25.25 -18.93 -11.20
C ARG A 107 25.59 -19.97 -12.26
N GLU A 108 25.63 -19.59 -13.54
CA GLU A 108 25.96 -20.53 -14.62
C GLU A 108 27.44 -20.93 -14.60
N HIS A 109 28.33 -19.98 -14.31
CA HIS A 109 29.76 -20.26 -14.14
C HIS A 109 30.03 -21.18 -12.95
N LEU A 110 29.32 -20.98 -11.82
CA LEU A 110 29.47 -21.81 -10.62
C LEU A 110 29.03 -23.28 -10.84
N LEU A 111 27.98 -23.49 -11.63
CA LEU A 111 27.50 -24.83 -12.00
C LEU A 111 28.46 -25.54 -12.98
N MET A 112 29.13 -24.77 -13.85
CA MET A 112 30.10 -25.29 -14.82
C MET A 112 31.43 -25.70 -14.14
N VAL A 113 31.92 -24.94 -13.15
CA VAL A 113 33.13 -25.33 -12.39
C VAL A 113 32.89 -26.51 -11.45
N ALA A 114 31.70 -26.65 -10.86
CA ALA A 114 31.37 -27.77 -9.98
C ALA A 114 31.22 -29.11 -10.74
N SER A 115 30.88 -29.08 -12.02
CA SER A 115 30.68 -30.29 -12.84
C SER A 115 31.95 -30.81 -13.51
N THR A 116 33.03 -30.03 -13.49
CA THR A 116 34.29 -30.35 -14.18
C THR A 116 35.36 -30.92 -13.23
N CYS A 117 35.09 -31.00 -11.93
CA CYS A 117 35.91 -31.81 -11.03
C CYS A 117 35.50 -33.29 -11.10
N ARG A 118 36.03 -34.00 -12.10
CA ARG A 118 36.20 -35.44 -12.09
C ARG A 118 37.69 -35.77 -12.26
#